data_AF-A0A968DTW1-F1
#
_entry.id   AF-A0A968DTW1-F1
#
_cell.length_a   1.000
_cell.length_b   1.000
_cell.length_c   1.000
_cell.angle_alpha   90.00
_cell.angle_beta   90.00
_cell.angle_gamma   90.00
#
_symmetry.space_group_name_H-M   'P 1'
#
loop_
_entity.id
_entity.type
_entity.pdbx_description
1 polymer ?
#
loop_
_entity_poly.entity_id
_entity_poly.type
_entity_poly.pdbx_seq_one_letter_code
_entity_poly.pdbx_strand_id
1 'polypeptide(L)'
;EQFDPELLVECKAEYISISAKTAEQVARYNQKVGAPYLLMTNGIADFWYAINKESGKVEELHEHPDFLDSREQLEHDFDHWKQRGFAGEKASPE
;
A
#
# COMPACT_ATOMS: atom_id res chain seq x y z
N GLU A 1 -17.81 9.23 12.78
CA GLU A 1 -16.73 9.66 11.87
C GLU A 1 -17.15 9.35 10.44
N GLN A 2 -16.76 10.20 9.50
CA GLN A 2 -17.08 10.06 8.08
C GLN A 2 -15.99 9.20 7.43
N PHE A 3 -16.37 8.28 6.53
CA PHE A 3 -15.42 7.42 5.83
C PHE A 3 -14.68 8.25 4.77
N ASP A 4 -13.42 8.59 5.05
CA ASP A 4 -12.56 9.45 4.21
C ASP A 4 -11.16 8.81 4.05
N PRO A 5 -11.02 7.81 3.17
CA PRO A 5 -9.77 7.07 3.00
C PRO A 5 -8.76 7.87 2.16
N GLU A 6 -7.52 7.97 2.64
CA GLU A 6 -6.42 8.60 1.88
C GLU A 6 -5.72 7.62 0.92
N LEU A 7 -5.63 6.35 1.29
CA LEU A 7 -4.88 5.33 0.55
C LEU A 7 -5.64 4.01 0.52
N LEU A 8 -5.72 3.41 -0.67
CA LEU A 8 -6.15 2.02 -0.84
C LEU A 8 -4.94 1.17 -1.26
N VAL A 9 -4.72 0.07 -0.53
CA VAL A 9 -3.59 -0.84 -0.78
C VAL A 9 -4.09 -2.21 -1.23
N GLU A 10 -3.57 -2.70 -2.34
CA GLU A 10 -3.73 -4.08 -2.81
C GLU A 10 -2.43 -4.86 -2.58
N CYS A 11 -2.40 -5.68 -1.53
CA CYS A 11 -1.24 -6.50 -1.17
C CYS A 11 -1.33 -7.89 -1.79
N LYS A 12 -0.19 -8.40 -2.27
CA LYS A 12 0.01 -9.80 -2.68
C LYS A 12 1.10 -10.46 -1.83
N ALA A 13 1.12 -11.79 -1.85
CA ALA A 13 2.25 -12.54 -1.29
C ALA A 13 3.54 -12.24 -2.07
N GLU A 14 4.69 -12.29 -1.40
CA GLU A 14 6.01 -11.94 -1.96
C GLU A 14 6.32 -12.61 -3.31
N TYR A 15 5.95 -13.88 -3.46
CA TYR A 15 6.21 -14.67 -4.65
C TYR A 15 5.21 -14.43 -5.79
N ILE A 16 4.20 -13.58 -5.58
CA ILE A 16 3.21 -13.22 -6.60
C ILE A 16 3.61 -11.87 -7.20
N SER A 17 3.91 -11.87 -8.49
CA SER A 17 4.21 -10.64 -9.22
C SER A 17 2.99 -9.73 -9.33
N ILE A 18 3.21 -8.41 -9.18
CA ILE A 18 2.20 -7.40 -9.49
C ILE A 18 1.97 -7.38 -11.01
N SER A 19 0.71 -7.34 -11.41
CA SER A 19 0.31 -7.46 -12.82
C SER A 19 -0.91 -6.58 -13.12
N ALA A 20 -1.29 -6.52 -14.39
CA ALA A 20 -2.53 -5.85 -14.82
C ALA A 20 -3.78 -6.35 -14.06
N LYS A 21 -3.82 -7.63 -13.63
CA LYS A 21 -4.91 -8.16 -12.80
C LYS A 21 -4.96 -7.53 -11.41
N THR A 22 -3.82 -7.14 -10.84
CA THR A 22 -3.75 -6.39 -9.58
C THR A 22 -4.31 -4.98 -9.79
N ALA A 23 -3.97 -4.34 -10.91
CA ALA A 23 -4.49 -3.02 -11.28
C ALA A 23 -6.02 -3.03 -11.45
N GLU A 24 -6.57 -4.06 -12.10
CA GLU A 24 -8.01 -4.25 -12.22
C GLU A 24 -8.71 -4.43 -10.86
N GLN A 25 -8.07 -5.11 -9.91
CA GLN A 25 -8.62 -5.31 -8.57
C GLN A 25 -8.68 -3.99 -7.81
N VAL A 26 -7.56 -3.28 -7.70
CA VAL A 26 -7.51 -2.02 -6.95
C VAL A 26 -8.42 -0.97 -7.58
N ALA A 27 -8.49 -0.87 -8.92
CA ALA A 27 -9.39 0.06 -9.60
C ALA A 27 -10.87 -0.24 -9.30
N ARG A 28 -11.25 -1.52 -9.28
CA ARG A 28 -12.63 -1.94 -8.96
C ARG A 28 -13.00 -1.61 -7.53
N TYR A 29 -12.12 -1.91 -6.58
CA TYR A 29 -12.35 -1.55 -5.18
C TYR A 29 -12.43 -0.03 -5.01
N ASN A 30 -11.59 0.72 -5.72
CA ASN A 30 -11.56 2.17 -5.57
C ASN A 30 -12.80 2.89 -6.11
N GLN A 31 -13.62 2.27 -6.96
CA GLN A 31 -14.93 2.81 -7.34
C GLN A 31 -15.85 3.04 -6.13
N LYS A 32 -15.68 2.23 -5.08
CA LYS A 32 -16.44 2.34 -3.83
C LYS A 32 -15.67 3.10 -2.74
N VAL A 33 -14.35 2.89 -2.68
CA VAL A 33 -13.51 3.48 -1.63
C VAL A 33 -13.26 4.96 -1.88
N GLY A 34 -12.97 5.36 -3.13
CA GLY A 34 -12.72 6.75 -3.49
C GLY A 34 -11.42 7.32 -2.93
N ALA A 35 -10.42 6.48 -2.66
CA ALA A 35 -9.13 6.94 -2.18
C ALA A 35 -8.36 7.69 -3.29
N PRO A 36 -7.69 8.83 -2.97
CA PRO A 36 -6.89 9.58 -3.92
C PRO A 36 -5.56 8.91 -4.26
N TYR A 37 -5.05 8.02 -3.39
CA TYR A 37 -3.81 7.28 -3.63
C TYR A 37 -4.07 5.77 -3.64
N LEU A 38 -3.35 5.07 -4.52
CA LEU A 38 -3.37 3.63 -4.65
C LEU A 38 -1.94 3.08 -4.51
N LEU A 39 -1.81 1.96 -3.81
CA LEU A 39 -0.59 1.16 -3.79
C LEU A 39 -0.92 -0.27 -4.20
N MET A 40 -0.13 -0.82 -5.11
CA MET A 40 -0.06 -2.26 -5.34
C MET A 40 1.32 -2.75 -4.92
N THR A 41 1.37 -3.74 -4.04
CA THR A 41 2.63 -4.22 -3.47
C THR A 41 2.62 -5.72 -3.24
N ASN A 42 3.78 -6.35 -3.38
CA ASN A 42 4.04 -7.69 -2.86
C ASN A 42 5.15 -7.69 -1.80
N GLY A 43 5.51 -6.52 -1.27
CA GLY A 43 6.62 -6.34 -0.32
C GLY A 43 8.02 -6.35 -0.94
N ILE A 44 8.15 -6.66 -2.24
CA ILE A 44 9.42 -6.60 -3.00
C ILE A 44 9.36 -5.47 -4.03
N ALA A 45 8.22 -5.32 -4.71
CA ALA A 45 7.97 -4.31 -5.71
C ALA A 45 6.69 -3.53 -5.37
N ASP A 46 6.82 -2.20 -5.41
CA ASP A 46 5.77 -1.25 -5.11
C ASP A 46 5.43 -0.41 -6.34
N PHE A 47 4.14 -0.25 -6.60
CA PHE A 47 3.63 0.60 -7.68
C PHE A 47 2.61 1.58 -7.12
N TRP A 48 2.97 2.86 -7.15
CA TRP A 48 2.20 3.95 -6.59
C TRP A 48 1.43 4.71 -7.67
N TYR A 49 0.20 5.09 -7.36
CA TYR A 49 -0.62 5.90 -8.25
C TYR A 49 -1.41 6.96 -7.49
N ALA A 50 -1.62 8.10 -8.13
CA ALA A 50 -2.56 9.14 -7.73
C ALA A 50 -3.75 9.17 -8.68
N ILE A 51 -4.92 9.49 -8.15
CA ILE A 51 -6.11 9.80 -8.93
C ILE A 51 -6.37 11.30 -8.86
N ASN A 52 -6.28 11.95 -10.01
CA ASN A 52 -6.66 13.34 -10.14
C ASN A 52 -8.18 13.47 -9.90
N LYS A 53 -8.57 14.14 -8.82
CA LYS A 53 -9.98 14.23 -8.38
C LYS A 53 -10.90 14.91 -9.39
N GLU A 54 -10.37 15.82 -10.21
CA GLU A 54 -11.17 16.60 -11.16
C GLU A 54 -11.37 15.84 -12.48
N SER A 55 -10.31 15.21 -12.99
CA SER A 55 -10.32 14.55 -14.30
C SER A 55 -10.53 13.04 -14.24
N GLY A 56 -10.38 12.42 -13.06
CA GLY A 56 -10.38 10.97 -12.88
C GLY A 56 -9.16 10.27 -13.48
N LYS A 57 -8.18 11.03 -13.98
CA LYS A 57 -6.95 10.46 -14.56
C LYS A 57 -6.11 9.80 -13.48
N VAL A 58 -5.55 8.66 -13.85
CA VAL A 58 -4.59 7.91 -13.02
C VAL A 58 -3.19 8.33 -13.44
N GLU A 59 -2.37 8.72 -12.47
CA GLU A 59 -0.98 9.13 -12.65
C GLU A 59 -0.08 8.19 -11.83
N GLU A 60 0.96 7.66 -12.46
CA GLU A 60 1.98 6.86 -11.76
C GLU A 60 2.87 7.78 -10.94
N LEU A 61 3.18 7.37 -9.71
CA LEU A 61 4.11 8.07 -8.83
C LEU A 61 5.38 7.24 -8.69
N HIS A 62 6.53 7.90 -8.69
CA HIS A 62 7.83 7.26 -8.48
C HIS A 62 8.17 7.06 -7.00
N GLU A 63 7.48 7.77 -6.11
CA GLU A 63 7.70 7.76 -4.67
C GLU A 63 6.34 7.74 -3.94
N HIS A 64 6.37 7.42 -2.65
CA HIS A 64 5.16 7.43 -1.83
C HIS A 64 4.67 8.86 -1.55
N PRO A 65 3.37 9.08 -1.28
CA PRO A 65 2.86 10.41 -0.99
C PRO A 65 3.38 11.00 0.34
N ASP A 66 3.60 12.32 0.36
CA ASP A 66 4.15 13.08 1.50
C ASP A 66 3.40 12.88 2.83
N PHE A 67 2.08 12.61 2.79
CA PHE A 67 1.31 12.45 4.02
C PHE A 67 1.78 11.24 4.85
N LEU A 68 2.46 10.27 4.22
CA LEU A 68 3.05 9.11 4.91
C LEU A 68 4.31 9.47 5.70
N ASP A 69 5.00 10.57 5.39
CA ASP A 69 6.21 11.03 6.10
C ASP A 69 5.90 11.58 7.49
N SER A 70 4.65 11.96 7.75
CA SER A 70 4.24 12.64 8.98
C SER A 70 4.20 11.74 10.22
N ARG A 71 4.48 10.44 10.09
CA ARG A 71 4.44 9.51 11.22
C ARG A 71 5.83 9.46 11.87
N GLU A 72 5.88 9.70 13.18
CA GLU A 72 7.09 9.51 13.99
C GLU A 72 7.78 8.21 13.56
N GLN A 73 9.11 8.26 13.34
CA GLN A 73 9.90 7.06 13.06
C GLN A 73 9.79 6.15 14.28
N LEU A 74 8.82 5.24 14.24
CA LEU A 74 8.68 4.21 15.25
C LEU A 74 9.85 3.26 15.02
N GLU A 75 10.83 3.30 15.92
CA GLU A 75 11.88 2.28 15.99
C GLU A 75 11.20 0.95 16.37
N HIS A 76 10.78 0.21 15.36
CA HIS A 76 10.24 -1.13 15.51
C HIS A 76 11.35 -2.12 15.16
N ASP A 77 11.91 -2.78 16.17
CA ASP A 77 12.84 -3.88 15.98
C ASP A 77 12.11 -5.18 15.59
N PHE A 78 12.87 -6.22 15.26
CA PHE A 78 12.31 -7.52 14.89
C PHE A 78 11.44 -8.11 16.01
N ASP A 79 11.82 -7.89 17.28
CA ASP A 79 11.08 -8.39 18.43
C ASP A 79 9.71 -7.71 18.57
N HIS A 80 9.61 -6.40 18.31
CA HIS A 80 8.35 -5.68 18.23
C HIS A 80 7.39 -6.33 17.23
N TRP A 81 7.87 -6.63 16.03
CA TRP A 81 7.05 -7.24 14.98
C TRP A 81 6.67 -8.68 15.29
N LYS A 82 7.59 -9.45 15.87
CA LYS A 82 7.34 -10.83 16.30
C LYS A 82 6.27 -10.92 17.39
N GLN A 83 6.33 -10.06 18.40
CA GLN A 83 5.31 -10.00 19.46
C GLN A 83 3.92 -9.68 18.92
N ARG A 84 3.84 -8.90 17.84
CA ARG A 84 2.58 -8.55 17.17
C ARG A 84 2.12 -9.57 16.14
N GLY A 85 2.86 -10.67 15.96
CA GLY A 85 2.52 -11.74 15.01
C GLY A 85 2.79 -11.39 13.55
N PHE A 86 3.59 -10.35 13.28
CA PHE A 86 3.97 -9.95 11.92
C PHE A 86 5.24 -10.64 11.41
N ALA A 87 6.01 -11.30 12.29
CA ALA A 87 7.12 -12.15 11.90
C ALA A 87 6.67 -13.62 11.86
N GLY A 88 6.74 -14.26 10.69
CA GLY A 88 6.45 -15.69 10.54
C GLY A 88 7.50 -16.56 11.25
N GLU A 89 7.20 -17.85 11.46
CA GLU A 89 8.12 -18.77 12.16
C GLU A 89 9.50 -18.90 11.50
N LYS A 90 9.58 -18.62 10.20
CA LYS A 90 10.81 -18.65 9.40
C LYS A 90 11.44 -17.28 9.18
N ALA A 91 10.83 -16.21 9.69
CA ALA A 91 11.39 -14.87 9.58
C ALA A 91 12.61 -14.76 10.50
N SER A 92 13.69 -14.19 9.98
CA SER A 92 14.92 -13.88 10.70
C SER A 92 15.19 -12.38 10.59
N PRO A 93 15.84 -11.74 11.58
CA PRO A 93 16.34 -10.38 11.43
C PRO A 93 17.45 -10.24 10.37
N GLU A 94 17.99 -11.37 9.89
CA GLU A 94 19.09 -11.49 8.92
C GLU A 94 18.61 -11.89 7.52
#